data_AF-A0A2N5U566-F1
#
_entry.id   AF-A0A2N5U566-F1
#
_cell.length_a   1.000
_cell.length_b   1.000
_cell.length_c   1.000
_cell.angle_alpha   90.00
_cell.angle_beta   90.00
_cell.angle_gamma   90.00
#
_symmetry.space_group_name_H-M   'P 1'
#
loop_
_entity.id
_entity.type
_entity.pdbx_description
1 polymer ?
#
loop_
_entity_poly.entity_id
_entity_poly.type
_entity_poly.pdbx_seq_one_letter_code
_entity_poly.pdbx_strand_id
1 'polypeptide(L)'
;MVTVKGITHVAQHPRPSRFNNFHISSVHPISVVNNKLEFNYEVELDIITNTPQKKVTPIARWLSFEGPGHFARGEKLVSIQAQSAVYRLNPPDNQLVPHHIKVLGFFKVVIFGNHIEGSDPDKINSCSFLFSPRQKYITLPASGPGDTIWVSGILRRRTREIAYVDAIFIALLDELNHPGRH
;
A
#
# COMPACT_ATOMS: atom_id res chain seq x y z
N MET A 1 -10.19 -6.89 -3.97
CA MET A 1 -9.01 -6.48 -4.79
C MET A 1 -8.26 -5.36 -4.10
N VAL A 2 -7.02 -5.64 -3.68
CA VAL A 2 -6.13 -4.68 -3.02
C VAL A 2 -5.09 -4.12 -3.98
N THR A 3 -5.08 -2.80 -4.14
CA THR A 3 -4.09 -2.04 -4.90
C THR A 3 -3.09 -1.39 -3.97
N VAL A 4 -1.81 -1.51 -4.31
CA VAL A 4 -0.71 -0.85 -3.60
C VAL A 4 -0.13 0.25 -4.49
N LYS A 5 0.03 1.43 -3.91
CA LYS A 5 0.69 2.58 -4.56
C LYS A 5 1.83 3.06 -3.68
N GLY A 6 2.99 3.29 -4.26
CA GLY A 6 4.15 3.66 -3.47
C GLY A 6 5.25 4.35 -4.26
N ILE A 7 6.16 4.97 -3.52
CA ILE A 7 7.39 5.54 -4.04
C ILE A 7 8.51 5.01 -3.16
N THR A 8 9.51 4.37 -3.77
CA THR A 8 10.64 3.77 -3.06
C THR A 8 11.96 4.09 -3.75
N HIS A 9 13.04 4.12 -2.98
CA HIS A 9 14.38 4.10 -3.52
C HIS A 9 14.69 2.72 -4.09
N VAL A 10 15.39 2.66 -5.22
CA VAL A 10 15.88 1.43 -5.85
C VAL A 10 17.39 1.56 -6.05
N ALA A 11 18.16 0.70 -5.40
CA ALA A 11 19.63 0.70 -5.54
C ALA A 11 20.09 0.03 -6.85
N GLN A 12 19.25 -0.85 -7.40
CA GLN A 12 19.55 -1.60 -8.61
C GLN A 12 19.04 -0.86 -9.85
N HIS A 13 19.85 -0.86 -10.92
CA HIS A 13 19.44 -0.29 -12.19
C HIS A 13 18.41 -1.17 -12.90
N PRO A 14 17.36 -0.58 -13.50
CA PRO A 14 16.45 -1.33 -14.37
C PRO A 14 17.25 -1.91 -15.55
N ARG A 15 17.10 -3.22 -15.74
CA ARG A 15 17.70 -3.96 -16.84
C ARG A 15 16.76 -3.95 -18.05
N PRO A 16 17.30 -3.83 -19.27
CA PRO A 16 16.53 -4.03 -20.49
C PRO A 16 16.18 -5.51 -20.65
N SER A 17 15.08 -5.92 -20.02
CA SER A 17 14.54 -7.28 -20.07
C SER A 17 13.02 -7.22 -20.32
N ARG A 18 12.27 -8.32 -20.24
CA ARG A 18 10.79 -8.24 -20.29
C ARG A 18 10.20 -7.70 -18.98
N PHE A 19 10.82 -8.05 -17.85
CA PHE A 19 10.35 -7.68 -16.52
C PHE A 19 11.53 -7.37 -15.61
N ASN A 20 11.41 -6.32 -14.80
CA ASN A 20 12.35 -6.03 -13.73
C ASN A 20 11.71 -6.43 -12.39
N ASN A 21 12.46 -7.16 -11.57
CA ASN A 21 12.06 -7.43 -10.19
C ASN A 21 12.93 -6.64 -9.22
N PHE A 22 12.31 -5.83 -8.38
CA PHE A 22 12.96 -5.06 -7.34
C PHE A 22 12.58 -5.61 -5.98
N HIS A 23 13.52 -6.32 -5.36
CA HIS A 23 13.39 -6.72 -3.97
C HIS A 23 13.83 -5.56 -3.06
N ILE A 24 12.88 -5.03 -2.28
CA ILE A 24 13.07 -3.91 -1.38
C ILE A 24 12.87 -4.40 0.05
N SER A 25 13.98 -4.72 0.69
CA SER A 25 14.04 -5.05 2.11
C SER A 25 13.82 -3.77 2.90
N SER A 26 12.70 -3.66 3.63
CA SER A 26 12.31 -2.47 4.38
C SER A 26 12.14 -1.24 3.47
N VAL A 27 10.91 -0.95 3.06
CA VAL A 27 10.62 0.34 2.40
C VAL A 27 11.03 1.44 3.36
N HIS A 28 12.12 2.12 3.07
CA HIS A 28 12.56 3.29 3.82
C HIS A 28 12.16 4.54 3.02
N PRO A 29 11.05 5.21 3.35
CA PRO A 29 10.85 6.58 2.94
C PRO A 29 11.70 7.48 3.83
N ILE A 30 12.48 8.33 3.19
CA ILE A 30 13.22 9.41 3.83
C ILE A 30 12.20 10.44 4.34
N SER A 31 11.93 10.47 5.65
CA SER A 31 11.13 11.52 6.26
C SER A 31 12.06 12.47 7.01
N VAL A 32 12.00 13.76 6.72
CA VAL A 32 12.72 14.78 7.50
C VAL A 32 11.79 15.26 8.61
N VAL A 33 12.06 14.87 9.85
CA VAL A 33 11.36 15.32 11.05
C VAL A 33 12.37 16.09 11.90
N ASN A 34 12.10 17.38 12.18
CA ASN A 34 13.01 18.24 12.96
C ASN A 34 14.47 18.25 12.45
N ASN A 35 14.66 18.33 11.12
CA ASN A 35 15.97 18.19 10.45
C ASN A 35 16.69 16.84 10.65
N LYS A 36 16.04 15.84 11.23
CA LYS A 36 16.53 14.47 11.34
C LYS A 36 15.78 13.54 10.41
N LEU A 37 16.51 12.60 9.81
CA LEU A 37 15.91 11.56 8.99
C LEU A 37 15.31 10.50 9.92
N GLU A 38 13.99 10.35 9.89
CA GLU A 38 13.29 9.26 10.59
C GLU A 38 12.86 8.18 9.60
N PHE A 39 13.24 6.95 9.90
CA PHE A 39 12.92 5.74 9.15
C PHE A 39 11.92 4.92 9.95
N ASN A 40 10.72 4.61 9.43
CA ASN A 40 9.79 3.72 10.15
C ASN A 40 8.76 3.04 9.21
N TYR A 41 9.18 2.02 8.45
CA TYR A 41 8.26 1.00 7.91
C TYR A 41 8.93 -0.38 7.86
N GLU A 42 8.38 -1.33 8.61
CA GLU A 42 8.83 -2.73 8.67
C GLU A 42 8.09 -3.58 7.63
N VAL A 43 8.21 -3.24 6.35
CA VAL A 43 7.55 -3.99 5.25
C VAL A 43 8.58 -4.32 4.18
N GLU A 44 8.66 -5.60 3.84
CA GLU A 44 9.44 -6.10 2.71
C GLU A 44 8.54 -6.12 1.47
N LEU A 45 9.03 -5.57 0.35
CA LEU A 45 8.31 -5.57 -0.93
C LEU A 45 9.10 -6.30 -2.01
N ASP A 46 8.38 -7.05 -2.83
CA ASP A 46 8.88 -7.59 -4.10
C ASP A 46 8.08 -6.95 -5.22
N ILE A 47 8.69 -6.00 -5.94
CA ILE A 47 7.99 -5.19 -6.93
C ILE A 47 8.40 -5.65 -8.33
N ILE A 48 7.50 -6.35 -8.98
CA ILE A 48 7.63 -6.78 -10.37
C ILE A 48 7.07 -5.68 -11.25
N THR A 49 7.91 -5.09 -12.08
CA THR A 49 7.54 -4.01 -13.01
C THR A 49 7.81 -4.46 -14.45
N ASN A 50 6.99 -3.99 -15.39
CA ASN A 50 7.34 -4.07 -16.79
C ASN A 50 8.55 -3.17 -17.07
N THR A 51 9.41 -3.59 -18.01
CA THR A 51 10.50 -2.74 -18.49
C THR A 51 9.93 -1.48 -19.13
N PRO A 52 10.47 -0.29 -18.83
CA PRO A 52 9.98 0.94 -19.43
C PRO A 52 10.11 0.90 -20.94
N GLN A 53 9.04 1.30 -21.63
CA GLN A 53 9.02 1.35 -23.09
C GLN A 53 9.93 2.47 -23.67
N LYS A 54 10.41 3.39 -22.82
CA LYS A 54 11.33 4.48 -23.19
C LYS A 54 12.72 4.23 -22.60
N LYS A 55 13.78 4.75 -23.24
CA LYS A 55 15.16 4.73 -22.71
C LYS A 55 15.15 5.18 -21.26
N VAL A 56 15.39 4.24 -20.35
CA VAL A 56 15.55 4.53 -18.93
C VAL A 56 16.94 5.08 -18.73
N THR A 57 17.06 6.17 -18.00
CA THR A 57 18.37 6.66 -17.59
C THR A 57 19.02 5.56 -16.74
N PRO A 58 20.25 5.12 -17.04
CA PRO A 58 20.94 4.04 -16.31
C PRO A 58 21.27 4.39 -14.85
N ILE A 59 20.72 5.48 -14.32
CA ILE A 59 20.96 6.07 -13.01
C ILE A 59 19.66 6.35 -12.24
N ALA A 60 18.52 5.79 -12.65
CA ALA A 60 17.27 5.94 -11.89
C ALA A 60 17.45 5.41 -10.45
N ARG A 61 17.18 6.26 -9.46
CA ARG A 61 17.30 5.96 -8.02
C ARG A 61 15.96 5.82 -7.33
N TRP A 62 14.88 6.27 -7.97
CA TRP A 62 13.54 6.28 -7.42
C TRP A 62 12.57 5.57 -8.35
N LEU A 63 11.68 4.78 -7.75
CA LEU A 63 10.61 4.06 -8.42
C LEU A 63 9.27 4.48 -7.82
N SER A 64 8.42 5.10 -8.64
CA SER A 64 6.99 5.24 -8.36
C SER A 64 6.25 4.08 -8.98
N PHE A 65 5.40 3.39 -8.22
CA PHE A 65 4.70 2.21 -8.70
C PHE A 65 3.25 2.15 -8.24
N GLU A 66 2.44 1.46 -9.04
CA GLU A 66 1.05 1.14 -8.75
C GLU A 66 0.71 -0.23 -9.34
N GLY A 67 0.09 -1.08 -8.53
CA GLY A 67 -0.42 -2.37 -8.97
C GLY A 67 -1.07 -3.19 -7.87
N PRO A 68 -1.67 -4.34 -8.21
CA PRO A 68 -2.20 -5.29 -7.24
C PRO A 68 -1.12 -5.77 -6.27
N GLY A 69 -1.46 -5.79 -4.99
CA GLY A 69 -0.61 -6.36 -3.93
C GLY A 69 -1.10 -7.75 -3.50
N HIS A 70 -0.18 -8.69 -3.31
CA HIS A 70 -0.47 -9.99 -2.74
C HIS A 70 0.06 -10.08 -1.32
N PHE A 71 -0.87 -10.18 -0.37
CA PHE A 71 -0.59 -10.29 1.05
C PHE A 71 -0.91 -11.71 1.50
N ALA A 72 -0.01 -12.67 1.29
CA ALA A 72 -0.24 -14.06 1.66
C ALA A 72 -0.04 -14.31 3.16
N ARG A 73 -0.86 -15.18 3.75
CA ARG A 73 -0.67 -15.64 5.12
C ARG A 73 0.64 -16.42 5.25
N GLY A 74 1.39 -16.22 6.33
CA GLY A 74 2.68 -16.86 6.57
C GLY A 74 3.87 -16.13 5.93
N GLU A 75 3.63 -15.19 5.02
CA GLU A 75 4.67 -14.43 4.31
C GLU A 75 4.84 -13.02 4.88
N LYS A 76 6.09 -12.61 5.11
CA LYS A 76 6.42 -11.22 5.48
C LYS A 76 6.52 -10.30 4.26
N LEU A 77 6.91 -10.85 3.13
CA LEU A 77 7.07 -10.16 1.85
C LEU A 77 5.70 -9.85 1.24
N VAL A 78 5.54 -8.66 0.68
CA VAL A 78 4.37 -8.31 -0.14
C VAL A 78 4.81 -8.29 -1.60
N SER A 79 4.26 -9.20 -2.40
CA SER A 79 4.50 -9.20 -3.84
C SER A 79 3.57 -8.20 -4.53
N ILE A 80 4.13 -7.35 -5.39
CA ILE A 80 3.41 -6.30 -6.10
C ILE A 80 3.71 -6.44 -7.58
N GLN A 81 2.68 -6.75 -8.37
CA GLN A 81 2.79 -6.76 -9.81
C GLN A 81 2.40 -5.37 -10.34
N ALA A 82 3.37 -4.48 -10.44
CA ALA A 82 3.15 -3.11 -10.87
C ALA A 82 2.73 -3.05 -12.34
N GLN A 83 1.52 -2.54 -12.56
CA GLN A 83 0.99 -2.28 -13.91
C GLN A 83 1.47 -0.92 -14.43
N SER A 84 1.77 0.01 -13.50
CA SER A 84 2.35 1.31 -13.79
C SER A 84 3.63 1.48 -12.96
N ALA A 85 4.71 1.88 -13.63
CA ALA A 85 6.01 2.14 -13.01
C ALA A 85 6.69 3.33 -13.68
N VAL A 86 7.15 4.29 -12.88
CA VAL A 86 7.88 5.47 -13.34
C VAL A 86 9.24 5.52 -12.63
N TYR A 87 10.30 5.52 -13.43
CA TYR A 87 11.68 5.55 -12.99
C TYR A 87 12.19 6.99 -13.00
N ARG A 88 12.75 7.44 -11.87
CA ARG A 88 13.17 8.84 -11.69
C ARG A 88 14.61 8.91 -11.17
N LEU A 89 15.33 9.93 -11.64
CA LEU A 89 16.65 10.26 -11.11
C LEU A 89 16.54 10.99 -9.76
N ASN A 90 15.63 11.96 -9.70
CA ASN A 90 15.40 12.80 -8.54
C ASN A 90 14.19 12.31 -7.73
N PRO A 91 14.15 12.55 -6.41
CA PRO A 91 12.94 12.33 -5.63
C PRO A 91 11.79 13.17 -6.23
N PRO A 92 10.56 12.63 -6.29
CA PRO A 92 9.40 13.41 -6.73
C PRO A 92 9.12 14.56 -5.77
N ASP A 93 8.63 15.70 -6.31
CA ASP A 93 8.40 16.92 -5.53
C ASP A 93 7.46 16.66 -4.33
N ASN A 94 7.90 17.12 -3.15
CA ASN A 94 7.30 16.90 -1.83
C ASN A 94 5.80 17.26 -1.71
N GLN A 95 5.21 17.95 -2.69
CA GLN A 95 3.82 18.42 -2.65
C GLN A 95 2.79 17.41 -3.20
N LEU A 96 3.22 16.36 -3.91
CA LEU A 96 2.31 15.38 -4.52
C LEU A 96 2.58 13.95 -4.04
N VAL A 97 2.29 13.69 -2.76
CA VAL A 97 2.33 12.38 -2.07
C VAL A 97 3.64 12.14 -1.32
N PRO A 98 3.71 12.43 -0.01
CA PRO A 98 4.87 12.05 0.75
C PRO A 98 4.80 10.53 0.97
N HIS A 99 5.83 9.81 0.52
CA HIS A 99 6.57 8.86 1.35
C HIS A 99 5.81 7.70 2.03
N HIS A 100 4.64 7.31 1.54
CA HIS A 100 3.84 6.26 2.17
C HIS A 100 3.43 5.20 1.16
N ILE A 101 3.61 3.92 1.53
CA ILE A 101 2.95 2.82 0.82
C ILE A 101 1.47 2.91 1.12
N LYS A 102 0.66 3.25 0.12
CA LYS A 102 -0.80 3.31 0.23
C LYS A 102 -1.40 1.96 -0.12
N VAL A 103 -2.38 1.56 0.67
CA VAL A 103 -3.26 0.41 0.44
C VAL A 103 -4.64 0.96 0.11
N LEU A 104 -5.17 0.54 -1.03
CA LEU A 104 -6.51 0.90 -1.51
C LEU A 104 -7.26 -0.36 -1.89
N GLY A 105 -8.50 -0.51 -1.46
CA GLY A 105 -9.30 -1.65 -1.91
C GLY A 105 -10.52 -1.93 -1.06
N PHE A 106 -11.24 -2.95 -1.49
CA PHE A 106 -12.36 -3.51 -0.74
C PHE A 106 -11.87 -4.60 0.21
N PHE A 107 -12.42 -4.60 1.42
CA PHE A 107 -12.12 -5.55 2.48
C PHE A 107 -13.42 -6.06 3.08
N LYS A 108 -13.46 -7.36 3.36
CA LYS A 108 -14.53 -7.97 4.15
C LYS A 108 -14.21 -7.82 5.62
N VAL A 109 -15.10 -7.20 6.39
CA VAL A 109 -14.96 -7.01 7.83
C VAL A 109 -15.05 -8.37 8.52
N VAL A 110 -14.06 -8.66 9.37
CA VAL A 110 -13.98 -9.92 10.16
C VAL A 110 -14.26 -9.63 11.62
N ILE A 111 -13.67 -8.56 12.17
CA ILE A 111 -13.85 -8.14 13.55
C ILE A 111 -14.13 -6.63 13.56
N PHE A 112 -15.14 -6.24 14.34
CA PHE A 112 -15.53 -4.86 14.53
C PHE A 112 -15.70 -4.57 16.03
N GLY A 113 -15.22 -3.41 16.49
CA GLY A 113 -15.21 -3.03 17.90
C GLY A 113 -14.13 -1.97 18.18
N ASN A 114 -13.22 -2.25 19.11
CA ASN A 114 -12.11 -1.34 19.42
C ASN A 114 -11.19 -1.07 18.20
N HIS A 115 -11.23 -1.95 17.19
CA HIS A 115 -10.47 -1.87 15.94
C HIS A 115 -11.34 -2.45 14.81
N ILE A 116 -11.06 -2.09 13.55
CA ILE A 116 -11.63 -2.77 12.39
C ILE A 116 -10.56 -3.71 11.83
N GLU A 117 -10.89 -4.99 11.74
CA GLU A 117 -10.09 -5.99 11.04
C GLU A 117 -10.83 -6.44 9.79
N GLY A 118 -10.11 -6.52 8.66
CA GLY A 118 -10.66 -7.01 7.41
C GLY A 118 -9.74 -7.97 6.67
N SER A 119 -10.31 -8.65 5.67
CA SER A 119 -9.59 -9.55 4.76
C SER A 119 -9.88 -9.17 3.31
N ASP A 120 -8.97 -9.49 2.39
CA ASP A 120 -9.24 -9.29 0.96
C ASP A 120 -10.31 -10.31 0.54
N PRO A 121 -11.51 -9.88 0.12
CA PRO A 121 -12.60 -10.79 -0.20
C PRO A 121 -12.27 -11.73 -1.36
N ASP A 122 -11.33 -11.33 -2.23
CA ASP A 122 -10.98 -12.08 -3.44
C ASP A 122 -9.83 -13.08 -3.20
N LYS A 123 -9.23 -13.11 -2.01
CA LYS A 123 -8.04 -13.94 -1.72
C LYS A 123 -8.20 -14.77 -0.45
N ILE A 124 -8.54 -16.03 -0.65
CA ILE A 124 -8.77 -17.04 0.42
C ILE A 124 -7.60 -17.20 1.40
N ASN A 125 -6.36 -16.98 0.93
CA ASN A 125 -5.14 -17.05 1.76
C ASN A 125 -4.54 -15.68 2.09
N SER A 126 -5.34 -14.60 2.05
CA SER A 126 -4.84 -13.30 2.47
C SER A 126 -4.53 -13.30 3.97
N CYS A 127 -3.58 -12.46 4.36
CA CYS A 127 -3.45 -12.05 5.76
C CYS A 127 -4.65 -11.20 6.20
N SER A 128 -4.74 -10.93 7.50
CA SER A 128 -5.66 -9.93 8.04
C SER A 128 -5.10 -8.52 7.87
N PHE A 129 -5.99 -7.53 7.78
CA PHE A 129 -5.67 -6.12 7.74
C PHE A 129 -6.28 -5.46 8.97
N LEU A 130 -5.44 -4.86 9.82
CA LEU A 130 -5.88 -4.10 10.97
C LEU A 130 -5.88 -2.62 10.62
N PHE A 131 -7.07 -2.01 10.62
CA PHE A 131 -7.27 -0.61 10.28
C PHE A 131 -7.31 0.24 11.55
N SER A 132 -6.36 1.16 11.66
CA SER A 132 -6.29 2.14 12.73
C SER A 132 -6.74 3.51 12.19
N PRO A 133 -7.90 4.05 12.61
CA PRO A 133 -8.34 5.38 12.17
C PRO A 133 -7.40 6.43 12.76
N ARG A 134 -6.67 7.16 11.90
CA ARG A 134 -5.63 8.11 12.34
C ARG A 134 -6.16 9.49 12.71
N GLN A 135 -7.42 9.79 12.40
CA GLN A 135 -8.03 11.09 12.64
C GLN A 135 -9.29 10.93 13.50
N LYS A 136 -9.48 11.87 14.45
CA LYS A 136 -10.72 12.04 15.24
C LYS A 136 -11.99 12.24 14.38
N TYR A 137 -11.86 12.33 13.06
CA TYR A 137 -12.92 12.69 12.11
C TYR A 137 -13.29 11.56 11.14
N ILE A 138 -12.66 10.38 11.23
CA ILE A 138 -13.15 9.21 10.48
C ILE A 138 -14.33 8.65 11.26
N THR A 139 -15.54 9.03 10.87
CA THR A 139 -16.74 8.32 11.31
C THR A 139 -16.67 6.91 10.75
N LEU A 140 -16.50 5.93 11.63
CA LEU A 140 -16.58 4.53 11.21
C LEU A 140 -18.02 4.27 10.77
N PRO A 141 -18.24 3.72 9.57
CA PRO A 141 -19.58 3.33 9.18
C PRO A 141 -20.10 2.27 10.15
N ALA A 142 -21.42 2.23 10.36
CA ALA A 142 -22.07 1.16 11.10
C ALA A 142 -21.91 -0.15 10.32
N SER A 143 -20.80 -0.83 10.54
CA SER A 143 -20.41 -2.05 9.87
C SER A 143 -20.30 -3.19 10.87
N GLY A 144 -20.68 -4.38 10.44
CA GLY A 144 -20.59 -5.61 11.21
C GLY A 144 -19.68 -6.63 10.52
N PRO A 145 -19.31 -7.71 11.23
CA PRO A 145 -18.67 -8.85 10.61
C PRO A 145 -19.47 -9.36 9.41
N GLY A 146 -18.80 -9.50 8.26
CA GLY A 146 -19.42 -9.90 7.00
C GLY A 146 -19.57 -8.76 5.98
N ASP A 147 -19.63 -7.51 6.44
CA ASP A 147 -19.80 -6.35 5.55
C ASP A 147 -18.57 -6.10 4.69
N THR A 148 -18.78 -5.42 3.56
CA THR A 148 -17.69 -4.99 2.68
C THR A 148 -17.48 -3.50 2.82
N ILE A 149 -16.25 -3.12 3.19
CA ILE A 149 -15.80 -1.74 3.29
C ILE A 149 -14.76 -1.44 2.21
N TRP A 150 -14.74 -0.20 1.73
CA TRP A 150 -13.62 0.34 0.97
C TRP A 150 -12.69 1.10 1.90
N VAL A 151 -11.39 0.84 1.81
CA VAL A 151 -10.38 1.51 2.62
C VAL A 151 -9.34 2.16 1.72
N SER A 152 -8.97 3.39 2.06
CA SER A 152 -7.73 4.02 1.64
C SER A 152 -6.91 4.35 2.88
N GLY A 153 -5.67 3.85 2.93
CA GLY A 153 -4.82 4.02 4.09
C GLY A 153 -3.34 3.86 3.80
N ILE A 154 -2.53 4.12 4.83
CA ILE A 154 -1.08 4.02 4.80
C ILE A 154 -0.67 2.71 5.46
N LEU A 155 0.04 1.85 4.74
CA LEU A 155 0.65 0.65 5.30
C LEU A 155 1.81 1.06 6.21
N ARG A 156 1.76 0.64 7.48
CA ARG A 156 2.76 0.98 8.50
C ARG A 156 3.77 -0.13 8.73
N ARG A 157 3.26 -1.33 8.97
CA ARG A 157 4.06 -2.52 9.26
C ARG A 157 3.31 -3.76 8.82
N ARG A 158 4.05 -4.85 8.63
CA ARG A 158 3.49 -6.15 8.29
C ARG A 158 4.15 -7.24 9.12
N THR A 159 3.33 -8.08 9.72
CA THR A 159 3.76 -9.39 10.22
C THR A 159 3.34 -10.47 9.24
N ARG A 160 3.65 -11.74 9.53
CA ARG A 160 3.20 -12.88 8.71
C ARG A 160 1.67 -12.99 8.59
N GLU A 161 0.96 -12.48 9.60
CA GLU A 161 -0.49 -12.66 9.75
C GLU A 161 -1.28 -11.36 9.59
N ILE A 162 -0.68 -10.21 9.90
CA ILE A 162 -1.40 -8.94 9.99
C ILE A 162 -0.65 -7.83 9.24
N ALA A 163 -1.36 -7.14 8.35
CA ALA A 163 -0.96 -5.86 7.78
C ALA A 163 -1.60 -4.72 8.58
N TYR A 164 -0.80 -3.80 9.11
CA TYR A 164 -1.28 -2.67 9.90
C TYR A 164 -1.39 -1.45 9.02
N VAL A 165 -2.61 -0.93 8.89
CA VAL A 165 -2.95 0.16 7.98
C VAL A 165 -3.53 1.32 8.77
N ASP A 166 -2.87 2.46 8.70
CA ASP A 166 -3.42 3.72 9.19
C ASP A 166 -4.46 4.20 8.18
N ALA A 167 -5.74 4.01 8.51
CA ALA A 167 -6.84 4.37 7.63
C ALA A 167 -6.94 5.90 7.51
N ILE A 168 -7.04 6.37 6.26
CA ILE A 168 -7.31 7.77 5.91
C ILE A 168 -8.81 7.93 5.60
N PHE A 169 -9.41 6.94 4.94
CA PHE A 169 -10.81 6.93 4.58
C PHE A 169 -11.36 5.51 4.63
N ILE A 170 -12.59 5.36 5.13
CA ILE A 170 -13.35 4.10 5.17
C ILE A 170 -14.79 4.43 4.76
N ALA A 171 -15.37 3.64 3.87
CA ALA A 171 -16.79 3.73 3.52
C ALA A 171 -17.38 2.33 3.34
N LEU A 172 -18.68 2.18 3.56
CA LEU A 172 -19.40 0.96 3.18
C LEU A 172 -19.56 0.90 1.66
N LEU A 173 -19.59 -0.32 1.12
CA LEU A 173 -19.88 -0.52 -0.30
C LEU A 173 -21.23 0.10 -0.70
N ASP A 174 -22.24 0.01 0.16
CA ASP A 174 -23.57 0.56 -0.08
C ASP A 174 -23.57 2.10 -0.15
N GLU A 175 -22.77 2.77 0.70
CA GLU A 175 -22.60 4.23 0.68
C GLU A 175 -21.94 4.71 -0.62
N LEU A 176 -20.96 3.95 -1.13
CA LEU A 176 -20.29 4.25 -2.39
C LEU A 176 -21.22 4.08 -3.60
N ASN A 177 -22.14 3.13 -3.54
CA ASN A 177 -23.10 2.87 -4.61
C ASN A 177 -24.31 3.81 -4.55
N HIS A 178 -24.64 4.35 -3.38
CA HIS A 178 -25.80 5.21 -3.15
C HIS A 178 -25.45 6.46 -2.32
N PRO A 179 -24.68 7.41 -2.87
CA PRO A 179 -24.34 8.65 -2.18
C PRO A 179 -25.63 9.47 -1.92
N GLY A 180 -26.13 9.49 -0.68
CA GLY A 180 -27.28 10.32 -0.28
C GLY A 180 -28.35 9.68 0.60
N ARG A 181 -28.19 8.43 1.06
CA ARG A 181 -29.08 7.84 2.09
C ARG A 181 -28.43 7.95 3.47
N HIS A 182 -28.64 9.09 4.12
CA HIS A 182 -28.44 9.25 5.57
C HIS A 182 -29.77 9.69 6.19
#